data_AF-A0A9D6LHR7-F1
#
_entry.id   AF-A0A9D6LHR7-F1
#
_cell.length_a   1.000
_cell.length_b   1.000
_cell.length_c   1.000
_cell.angle_alpha   90.00
_cell.angle_beta   90.00
_cell.angle_gamma   90.00
#
_symmetry.space_group_name_H-M   'P 1'
#
loop_
_entity.id
_entity.type
_entity.pdbx_description
1 polymer ?
#
loop_
_entity_poly.entity_id
_entity_poly.type
_entity_poly.pdbx_seq_one_letter_code
_entity_poly.pdbx_strand_id
1 'polypeptide(L)'
;MFTSNPFAELSAHISPAIMQGYVVLMVAFVVIGTILDMMHKKSAKYFFLNAQKAKKNAKREVGAGEKIAIATKVLVVEVATSGEFKNIKRRLSHLLTMWGTVLLVATTAILIFKYPTSATPAPAILPQLWHIGAIMLAVGGYWFWFSIRVDVSAEGLPWYRVERADLFILSLLATATFALSWSYTQFNGIAGWSTLFLILFAVSGVALFGGVYWSKFAHMFFKPAAAFQKRVTVADGSREGLPPDYDLSSPEVQKLFPDIPTYMGKNPPNMGPGIRRESAKHY
;
A
#
# COMPACT_ATOMS: atom_id res chain seq x y z
N MET A 1 25.81 -10.49 -8.53
CA MET A 1 24.37 -10.67 -8.31
C MET A 1 23.55 -9.44 -8.73
N PHE A 2 23.76 -8.26 -8.14
CA PHE A 2 22.90 -7.07 -8.36
C PHE A 2 22.78 -6.54 -9.79
N THR A 3 23.74 -6.84 -10.66
CA THR A 3 23.74 -6.47 -12.08
C THR A 3 23.41 -7.64 -13.01
N SER A 4 23.25 -8.85 -12.46
CA SER A 4 22.87 -10.04 -13.23
C SER A 4 21.35 -10.19 -13.27
N ASN A 5 20.82 -10.59 -14.42
CA ASN A 5 19.39 -10.87 -14.60
C ASN A 5 19.10 -12.35 -14.25
N PRO A 6 18.51 -12.65 -13.08
CA PRO A 6 18.30 -14.03 -12.66
C PRO A 6 17.30 -14.78 -13.57
N PHE A 7 16.42 -14.05 -14.27
CA PHE A 7 15.46 -14.64 -15.21
C PHE A 7 16.10 -15.04 -16.55
N ALA A 8 17.13 -14.32 -16.99
CA ALA A 8 17.90 -14.69 -18.17
C ALA A 8 18.65 -16.01 -17.93
N GLU A 9 19.27 -16.17 -16.77
CA GLU A 9 19.90 -17.43 -16.36
C GLU A 9 18.88 -18.56 -16.20
N LEU A 10 17.71 -18.25 -15.63
CA LEU A 10 16.62 -19.22 -15.49
C LEU A 10 16.12 -19.77 -16.83
N SER A 11 16.26 -18.99 -17.92
CA SER A 11 15.78 -19.39 -19.24
C SER A 11 16.45 -20.65 -19.83
N ALA A 12 17.62 -21.02 -19.29
CA ALA A 12 18.28 -22.27 -19.62
C ALA A 12 17.51 -23.52 -19.14
N HIS A 13 16.62 -23.36 -18.17
CA HIS A 13 15.85 -24.45 -17.56
C HIS A 13 14.33 -24.28 -17.70
N ILE A 14 13.85 -23.03 -17.73
CA ILE A 14 12.43 -22.70 -17.85
C ILE A 14 12.25 -21.76 -19.02
N SER A 15 11.50 -22.17 -20.03
CA SER A 15 11.31 -21.35 -21.23
C SER A 15 10.73 -19.95 -20.90
N PRO A 16 11.09 -18.91 -21.66
CA PRO A 16 10.51 -17.58 -21.52
C PRO A 16 8.98 -17.58 -21.54
N ALA A 17 8.36 -18.43 -22.36
CA ALA A 17 6.92 -18.56 -22.46
C ALA A 17 6.27 -19.00 -21.13
N ILE A 18 6.90 -19.93 -20.40
CA ILE A 18 6.40 -20.36 -19.08
C ILE A 18 6.52 -19.21 -18.06
N MET A 19 7.65 -18.50 -18.03
CA MET A 19 7.83 -17.35 -17.14
C MET A 19 6.82 -16.24 -17.42
N GLN A 20 6.57 -15.93 -18.70
CA GLN A 20 5.57 -14.94 -19.11
C GLN A 20 4.15 -15.41 -18.74
N GLY A 21 3.82 -16.67 -18.99
CA GLY A 21 2.54 -17.27 -18.61
C GLY A 21 2.28 -17.19 -17.10
N TYR A 22 3.31 -17.43 -16.28
CA TYR A 22 3.22 -17.24 -14.83
C TYR A 22 2.85 -15.80 -14.46
N VAL A 23 3.52 -14.79 -15.05
CA VAL A 23 3.20 -13.38 -14.80
C VAL A 23 1.79 -13.02 -15.25
N VAL A 24 1.35 -13.48 -16.43
CA VAL A 24 -0.02 -13.26 -16.92
C VAL A 24 -1.05 -13.87 -15.97
N LEU A 25 -0.79 -15.08 -15.47
CA LEU A 25 -1.66 -15.73 -14.49
C LEU A 25 -1.76 -14.92 -13.19
N MET A 26 -0.66 -14.36 -12.69
CA MET A 26 -0.67 -13.51 -11.49
C MET A 26 -1.53 -12.25 -11.70
N VAL A 27 -1.44 -11.62 -12.87
CA VAL A 27 -2.30 -10.49 -13.24
C VAL A 27 -3.78 -10.91 -13.26
N ALA A 28 -4.10 -12.07 -13.85
CA ALA A 28 -5.46 -12.60 -13.86
C ALA A 28 -6.01 -12.83 -12.45
N PHE A 29 -5.20 -13.39 -11.54
CA PHE A 29 -5.58 -13.56 -10.14
C PHE A 29 -5.90 -12.24 -9.44
N VAL A 30 -5.11 -11.20 -9.69
CA VAL A 30 -5.38 -9.86 -9.14
C VAL A 30 -6.72 -9.31 -9.63
N VAL A 31 -6.96 -9.37 -10.94
CA VAL A 31 -8.20 -8.87 -11.54
C VAL A 31 -9.41 -9.63 -11.00
N ILE A 32 -9.39 -10.96 -11.07
CA ILE A 32 -10.50 -11.82 -10.61
C ILE A 32 -10.72 -11.63 -9.10
N GLY A 33 -9.66 -11.71 -8.30
CA GLY A 33 -9.76 -11.55 -6.85
C GLY A 33 -10.31 -10.19 -6.43
N THR A 34 -9.95 -9.13 -7.14
CA THR A 34 -10.46 -7.77 -6.87
C THR A 34 -11.94 -7.64 -7.23
N ILE A 35 -12.37 -8.20 -8.38
CA ILE A 35 -13.78 -8.21 -8.78
C ILE A 35 -14.62 -8.98 -7.76
N LEU A 36 -14.18 -10.18 -7.36
CA LEU A 36 -14.86 -10.99 -6.36
C LEU A 36 -14.95 -10.25 -5.01
N ASP A 37 -13.88 -9.58 -4.59
CA ASP A 37 -13.86 -8.80 -3.34
C ASP A 37 -14.90 -7.67 -3.37
N MET A 38 -14.96 -6.92 -4.48
CA MET A 38 -15.92 -5.85 -4.68
C MET A 38 -17.36 -6.35 -4.70
N MET A 39 -17.62 -7.50 -5.33
CA MET A 39 -18.93 -8.15 -5.34
C MET A 39 -19.35 -8.59 -3.94
N HIS A 40 -18.47 -9.29 -3.23
CA HIS A 40 -18.73 -9.81 -1.89
C HIS A 40 -18.98 -8.69 -0.87
N LYS A 41 -18.12 -7.67 -0.86
CA LYS A 41 -18.23 -6.54 0.09
C LYS A 41 -19.25 -5.48 -0.34
N LYS A 42 -19.81 -5.58 -1.56
CA LYS A 42 -20.71 -4.57 -2.15
C LYS A 42 -20.11 -3.15 -2.11
N SER A 43 -18.79 -3.03 -2.15
CA SER A 43 -18.06 -1.78 -1.92
C SER A 43 -18.39 -0.74 -2.99
N ALA A 44 -18.47 -1.15 -4.26
CA ALA A 44 -18.90 -0.27 -5.35
C ALA A 44 -20.28 0.33 -5.10
N LYS A 45 -21.26 -0.52 -4.73
CA LYS A 45 -22.63 -0.07 -4.41
C LYS A 45 -22.62 0.94 -3.26
N TYR A 46 -21.84 0.67 -2.21
CA TYR A 46 -21.68 1.59 -1.08
C TYR A 46 -21.12 2.95 -1.52
N PHE A 47 -20.01 2.97 -2.27
CA PHE A 47 -19.39 4.22 -2.71
C PHE A 47 -20.31 5.05 -3.62
N PHE A 48 -21.05 4.40 -4.54
CA PHE A 48 -22.03 5.09 -5.39
C PHE A 48 -23.16 5.72 -4.58
N LEU A 49 -23.74 4.99 -3.62
CA LEU A 49 -24.79 5.51 -2.76
C LEU A 49 -24.27 6.66 -1.88
N ASN A 50 -23.06 6.51 -1.33
CA ASN A 50 -22.44 7.57 -0.52
C ASN A 50 -22.16 8.82 -1.36
N ALA A 51 -21.68 8.66 -2.59
CA ALA A 51 -21.42 9.78 -3.50
C ALA A 51 -22.72 10.52 -3.87
N GLN A 52 -23.81 9.79 -4.12
CA GLN A 52 -25.12 10.41 -4.36
C GLN A 52 -25.63 11.16 -3.13
N LYS A 53 -25.51 10.58 -1.94
CA LYS A 53 -25.88 11.22 -0.67
C LYS A 53 -25.06 12.50 -0.45
N ALA A 54 -23.75 12.44 -0.65
CA ALA A 54 -22.87 13.60 -0.51
C ALA A 54 -23.22 14.71 -1.50
N LYS A 55 -23.52 14.36 -2.77
CA LYS A 55 -23.94 15.33 -3.79
C LYS A 55 -25.22 16.08 -3.39
N LYS A 56 -26.18 15.41 -2.74
CA LYS A 56 -27.41 16.08 -2.23
C LYS A 56 -27.14 17.08 -1.10
N ASN A 57 -26.05 16.88 -0.36
CA ASN A 57 -25.66 17.73 0.76
C ASN A 57 -24.63 18.80 0.37
N ALA A 58 -24.20 18.83 -0.89
CA ALA A 58 -23.22 19.79 -1.40
C ALA A 58 -23.76 21.22 -1.24
N LYS A 59 -22.90 22.12 -0.75
CA LYS A 59 -23.21 23.54 -0.58
C LYS A 59 -22.88 24.35 -1.84
N ARG A 60 -22.02 23.81 -2.70
CA ARG A 60 -21.68 24.36 -4.01
C ARG A 60 -21.26 23.25 -4.96
N GLU A 61 -21.21 23.59 -6.25
CA GLU A 61 -20.58 22.70 -7.23
C GLU A 61 -19.05 22.85 -7.23
N VAL A 62 -18.36 21.73 -7.41
CA VAL A 62 -16.90 21.67 -7.61
C VAL A 62 -16.65 21.56 -9.11
N GLY A 63 -16.04 22.59 -9.68
CA GLY A 63 -15.75 22.68 -11.10
C GLY A 63 -14.76 21.61 -11.58
N ALA A 64 -14.71 21.39 -12.89
CA ALA A 64 -13.84 20.37 -13.49
C ALA A 64 -12.35 20.62 -13.19
N GLY A 65 -11.87 21.86 -13.29
CA GLY A 65 -10.49 22.21 -12.96
C GLY A 65 -10.12 21.95 -11.51
N GLU A 66 -11.03 22.24 -10.58
CA GLU A 66 -10.84 21.95 -9.16
C GLU A 66 -10.81 20.44 -8.88
N LYS A 67 -11.68 19.65 -9.54
CA LYS A 67 -11.62 18.18 -9.46
C LYS A 67 -10.30 17.64 -9.97
N ILE A 68 -9.77 18.17 -11.06
CA ILE A 68 -8.45 17.77 -11.57
C ILE A 68 -7.36 18.08 -10.53
N ALA A 69 -7.35 19.29 -9.96
CA ALA A 69 -6.40 19.66 -8.92
C ALA A 69 -6.50 18.74 -7.68
N ILE A 70 -7.71 18.37 -7.28
CA ILE A 70 -7.95 17.39 -6.19
C ILE A 70 -7.39 16.01 -6.56
N ALA A 71 -7.64 15.52 -7.78
CA ALA A 71 -7.13 14.23 -8.24
C ALA A 71 -5.59 14.21 -8.24
N THR A 72 -4.95 15.26 -8.76
CA THR A 72 -3.49 15.42 -8.71
C THR A 72 -2.99 15.41 -7.27
N LYS A 73 -3.67 16.11 -6.35
CA LYS A 73 -3.32 16.12 -4.93
C LYS A 73 -3.46 14.74 -4.29
N VAL A 74 -4.46 13.95 -4.65
CA VAL A 74 -4.60 12.56 -4.18
C VAL A 74 -3.44 11.71 -4.66
N LEU A 75 -3.10 11.78 -5.95
CA LEU A 75 -2.00 10.99 -6.51
C LEU A 75 -0.67 11.34 -5.84
N VAL A 76 -0.36 12.63 -5.68
CA VAL A 76 0.92 13.06 -5.10
C VAL A 76 0.93 12.82 -3.58
N VAL A 77 -0.08 13.28 -2.85
CA VAL A 77 -0.06 13.26 -1.39
C VAL A 77 -0.43 11.89 -0.86
N GLU A 78 -1.55 11.32 -1.29
CA GLU A 78 -2.07 10.08 -0.70
C GLU A 78 -1.38 8.85 -1.25
N VAL A 79 -1.18 8.77 -2.58
CA VAL A 79 -0.59 7.59 -3.20
C VAL A 79 0.93 7.63 -3.12
N ALA A 80 1.57 8.62 -3.76
CA ALA A 80 3.02 8.62 -3.92
C ALA A 80 3.78 8.81 -2.60
N THR A 81 3.21 9.61 -1.67
CA THR A 81 3.87 9.90 -0.39
C THR A 81 3.17 9.30 0.84
N SER A 82 2.07 8.55 0.66
CA SER A 82 1.31 7.93 1.76
C SER A 82 0.95 8.93 2.88
N GLY A 83 0.53 10.14 2.49
CA GLY A 83 0.29 11.28 3.37
C GLY A 83 -0.81 11.08 4.41
N GLU A 84 -1.68 10.10 4.22
CA GLU A 84 -2.66 9.66 5.23
C GLU A 84 -2.01 9.21 6.55
N PHE A 85 -0.78 8.70 6.52
CA PHE A 85 -0.10 8.21 7.71
C PHE A 85 0.54 9.37 8.46
N LYS A 86 -0.15 9.84 9.50
CA LYS A 86 0.37 10.87 10.42
C LYS A 86 1.55 10.37 11.26
N ASN A 87 1.66 9.06 11.51
CA ASN A 87 2.80 8.47 12.20
C ASN A 87 3.96 8.26 11.20
N ILE A 88 5.08 8.94 11.44
CA ILE A 88 6.23 8.92 10.54
C ILE A 88 6.85 7.53 10.36
N LYS A 89 6.93 6.72 11.42
CA LYS A 89 7.48 5.35 11.35
C LYS A 89 6.61 4.47 10.46
N ARG A 90 5.29 4.51 10.68
CA ARG A 90 4.32 3.79 9.85
C ARG A 90 4.36 4.26 8.39
N ARG A 91 4.49 5.57 8.16
CA ARG A 91 4.60 6.16 6.82
C ARG A 91 5.84 5.66 6.08
N LEU A 92 7.01 5.70 6.71
CA LEU A 92 8.27 5.27 6.10
C LEU A 92 8.27 3.77 5.80
N SER A 93 7.88 2.93 6.76
CA SER A 93 7.74 1.49 6.56
C SER A 93 6.77 1.16 5.42
N HIS A 94 5.65 1.87 5.34
CA HIS A 94 4.69 1.70 4.25
C HIS A 94 5.26 2.14 2.89
N LEU A 95 5.98 3.27 2.83
CA LEU A 95 6.61 3.74 1.59
C LEU A 95 7.65 2.75 1.06
N LEU A 96 8.49 2.20 1.94
CA LEU A 96 9.45 1.15 1.59
C LEU A 96 8.73 -0.10 1.05
N THR A 97 7.66 -0.54 1.73
CA THR A 97 6.87 -1.70 1.33
C THR A 97 6.17 -1.48 -0.02
N MET A 98 5.50 -0.33 -0.20
CA MET A 98 4.74 0.00 -1.40
C MET A 98 5.65 0.17 -2.61
N TRP A 99 6.65 1.06 -2.53
CA TRP A 99 7.57 1.29 -3.64
C TRP A 99 8.48 0.09 -3.89
N GLY A 100 8.88 -0.64 -2.84
CA GLY A 100 9.60 -1.89 -2.97
C GLY A 100 8.81 -2.93 -3.77
N THR A 101 7.52 -3.09 -3.47
CA THR A 101 6.61 -3.97 -4.22
C THR A 101 6.47 -3.53 -5.67
N VAL A 102 6.21 -2.24 -5.92
CA VAL A 102 6.06 -1.69 -7.28
C VAL A 102 7.32 -1.94 -8.10
N LEU A 103 8.50 -1.62 -7.56
CA LEU A 103 9.78 -1.86 -8.21
C LEU A 103 9.98 -3.34 -8.51
N LEU A 104 9.81 -4.20 -7.51
CA LEU A 104 10.00 -5.65 -7.64
C LEU A 104 9.10 -6.24 -8.74
N VAL A 105 7.80 -5.94 -8.72
CA VAL A 105 6.82 -6.48 -9.68
C VAL A 105 7.06 -5.91 -11.08
N ALA A 106 7.22 -4.59 -11.21
CA ALA A 106 7.39 -3.94 -12.51
C ALA A 106 8.69 -4.40 -13.20
N THR A 107 9.79 -4.47 -12.46
CA THR A 107 11.07 -4.95 -13.01
C THR A 107 11.04 -6.44 -13.30
N THR A 108 10.34 -7.26 -12.50
CA THR A 108 10.11 -8.68 -12.82
C THR A 108 9.43 -8.81 -14.19
N ALA A 109 8.36 -8.04 -14.43
CA ALA A 109 7.67 -8.05 -15.72
C ALA A 109 8.59 -7.57 -16.86
N ILE A 110 9.32 -6.47 -16.68
CA ILE A 110 10.22 -5.97 -17.74
C ILE A 110 11.31 -7.01 -18.06
N LEU A 111 11.95 -7.60 -17.04
CA LEU A 111 13.02 -8.58 -17.23
C LEU A 111 12.50 -9.85 -17.93
N ILE A 112 11.33 -10.36 -17.55
CA ILE A 112 10.73 -11.57 -18.15
C ILE A 112 10.19 -11.32 -19.57
N PHE A 113 9.63 -10.14 -19.86
CA PHE A 113 9.02 -9.90 -21.17
C PHE A 113 9.99 -9.33 -22.19
N LYS A 114 10.94 -8.46 -21.77
CA LYS A 114 11.86 -7.77 -22.69
C LYS A 114 13.26 -8.39 -22.73
N TYR A 115 13.72 -8.97 -21.62
CA TYR A 115 15.09 -9.48 -21.50
C TYR A 115 15.13 -10.92 -20.95
N PRO A 116 14.33 -11.86 -21.49
CA PRO A 116 14.19 -13.18 -20.88
C PRO A 116 15.39 -14.11 -21.08
N THR A 117 16.38 -13.77 -21.91
CA THR A 117 17.52 -14.65 -22.22
C THR A 117 18.83 -13.87 -22.27
N SER A 118 19.96 -14.56 -22.09
CA SER A 118 21.29 -13.94 -22.14
C SER A 118 21.68 -13.43 -23.53
N ALA A 119 20.95 -13.81 -24.58
CA ALA A 119 21.15 -13.30 -25.95
C ALA A 119 20.75 -11.82 -26.08
N THR A 120 19.90 -11.31 -25.19
CA THR A 120 19.52 -9.89 -25.14
C THR A 120 19.75 -9.35 -23.73
N PRO A 121 20.98 -8.89 -23.42
CA PRO A 121 21.32 -8.42 -22.08
C PRO A 121 20.43 -7.26 -21.63
N ALA A 122 19.93 -7.35 -20.40
CA ALA A 122 19.18 -6.26 -19.79
C ALA A 122 20.12 -5.08 -19.46
N PRO A 123 19.68 -3.83 -19.60
CA PRO A 123 20.35 -2.69 -18.99
C PRO A 123 20.59 -2.94 -17.50
N ALA A 124 21.80 -2.69 -17.01
CA ALA A 124 22.22 -3.02 -15.63
C ALA A 124 21.31 -2.40 -14.55
N ILE A 125 20.66 -1.27 -14.85
CA ILE A 125 19.71 -0.61 -13.96
C ILE A 125 18.48 -1.49 -13.65
N LEU A 126 18.05 -2.37 -14.56
CA LEU A 126 16.84 -3.16 -14.35
C LEU A 126 17.03 -4.26 -13.29
N PRO A 127 18.07 -5.11 -13.33
CA PRO A 127 18.37 -6.00 -12.21
C PRO A 127 18.65 -5.24 -10.91
N GLN A 128 19.30 -4.07 -10.96
CA GLN A 128 19.53 -3.27 -9.77
C GLN A 128 18.22 -2.81 -9.13
N LEU A 129 17.28 -2.28 -9.92
CA LEU A 129 15.96 -1.87 -9.45
C LEU A 129 15.14 -3.06 -8.91
N TRP A 130 15.27 -4.24 -9.51
CA TRP A 130 14.63 -5.46 -9.02
C TRP A 130 15.11 -5.82 -7.60
N HIS A 131 16.43 -5.82 -7.39
CA HIS A 131 17.02 -6.08 -6.08
C HIS A 131 16.71 -4.97 -5.07
N ILE A 132 16.81 -3.69 -5.47
CA ILE A 132 16.44 -2.55 -4.63
C ILE A 132 14.98 -2.68 -4.20
N GLY A 133 14.09 -3.02 -5.12
CA GLY A 133 12.68 -3.25 -4.85
C GLY A 133 12.46 -4.35 -3.79
N ALA A 134 13.10 -5.51 -3.97
CA ALA A 134 13.02 -6.61 -3.01
C ALA A 134 13.59 -6.24 -1.62
N ILE A 135 14.72 -5.53 -1.57
CA ILE A 135 15.34 -5.08 -0.31
C ILE A 135 14.44 -4.05 0.40
N MET A 136 13.93 -3.04 -0.33
CA MET A 136 13.01 -2.06 0.21
C MET A 136 11.75 -2.73 0.79
N LEU A 137 11.18 -3.69 0.05
CA LEU A 137 10.04 -4.45 0.50
C LEU A 137 10.36 -5.25 1.77
N ALA A 138 11.48 -5.96 1.81
CA ALA A 138 11.90 -6.73 2.98
C ALA A 138 12.10 -5.81 4.20
N VAL A 139 12.88 -4.74 4.07
CA VAL A 139 13.16 -3.80 5.17
C VAL A 139 11.87 -3.15 5.67
N GLY A 140 11.04 -2.63 4.77
CA GLY A 140 9.77 -2.00 5.13
C GLY A 140 8.80 -2.96 5.78
N GLY A 141 8.66 -4.16 5.22
CA GLY A 141 7.74 -5.20 5.68
C GLY A 141 8.15 -5.81 7.02
N TYR A 142 9.43 -6.11 7.21
CA TYR A 142 9.92 -6.69 8.47
C TYR A 142 9.87 -5.66 9.59
N TRP A 143 10.20 -4.39 9.28
CA TRP A 143 10.00 -3.31 10.23
C TRP A 143 8.53 -3.16 10.62
N PHE A 144 7.60 -3.28 9.66
CA PHE A 144 6.18 -3.31 9.97
C PHE A 144 5.82 -4.48 10.90
N TRP A 145 6.20 -5.70 10.50
CA TRP A 145 5.83 -6.94 11.17
C TRP A 145 6.29 -7.00 12.63
N PHE A 146 7.56 -6.67 12.88
CA PHE A 146 8.16 -6.82 14.20
C PHE A 146 8.02 -5.59 15.11
N SER A 147 7.73 -4.41 14.57
CA SER A 147 7.81 -3.16 15.37
C SER A 147 6.66 -2.18 15.22
N ILE A 148 5.81 -2.28 14.19
CA ILE A 148 4.73 -1.30 13.93
C ILE A 148 3.35 -1.94 13.97
N ARG A 149 3.24 -3.25 13.69
CA ARG A 149 1.99 -4.00 13.77
C ARG A 149 1.37 -3.77 15.15
N VAL A 150 0.13 -3.24 15.15
CA VAL A 150 -0.54 -2.79 16.38
C VAL A 150 -0.66 -3.90 17.42
N ASP A 151 -1.00 -5.11 16.98
CA ASP A 151 -1.07 -6.32 17.77
C ASP A 151 0.21 -6.54 18.61
N VAL A 152 1.37 -6.26 18.02
CA VAL A 152 2.68 -6.44 18.68
C VAL A 152 3.06 -5.20 19.47
N SER A 153 2.98 -4.02 18.84
CA SER A 153 3.57 -2.78 19.37
C SER A 153 2.72 -2.05 20.40
N ALA A 154 1.40 -2.32 20.42
CA ALA A 154 0.42 -1.61 21.26
C ALA A 154 -0.47 -2.57 22.06
N GLU A 155 -0.70 -3.79 21.57
CA GLU A 155 -1.50 -4.80 22.27
C GLU A 155 -0.64 -5.88 22.96
N GLY A 156 0.68 -5.87 22.76
CA GLY A 156 1.62 -6.79 23.42
C GLY A 156 1.48 -8.26 23.01
N LEU A 157 0.78 -8.54 21.91
CA LEU A 157 0.62 -9.90 21.39
C LEU A 157 1.97 -10.42 20.85
N PRO A 158 2.25 -11.73 20.96
CA PRO A 158 3.47 -12.31 20.43
C PRO A 158 3.60 -12.10 18.92
N TRP A 159 4.79 -11.74 18.44
CA TRP A 159 5.05 -11.46 17.02
C TRP A 159 4.79 -12.64 16.08
N TYR A 160 4.81 -13.86 16.60
CA TYR A 160 4.54 -15.09 15.86
C TYR A 160 3.04 -15.44 15.81
N ARG A 161 2.17 -14.66 16.44
CA ARG A 161 0.71 -14.80 16.28
C ARG A 161 0.32 -14.35 14.88
N VAL A 162 -0.35 -15.23 14.14
CA VAL A 162 -0.79 -14.98 12.77
C VAL A 162 -2.31 -14.98 12.72
N GLU A 163 -2.87 -13.99 12.04
CA GLU A 163 -4.29 -13.85 11.78
C GLU A 163 -4.56 -13.85 10.27
N ARG A 164 -5.81 -14.10 9.88
CA ARG A 164 -6.21 -14.04 8.45
C ARG A 164 -5.88 -12.68 7.82
N ALA A 165 -5.91 -11.61 8.61
CA ALA A 165 -5.54 -10.26 8.17
C ALA A 165 -4.07 -10.15 7.72
N ASP A 166 -3.20 -11.06 8.17
CA ASP A 166 -1.77 -11.05 7.92
C ASP A 166 -1.37 -11.76 6.63
N LEU A 167 -2.29 -12.49 6.00
CA LEU A 167 -2.02 -13.24 4.75
C LEU A 167 -1.34 -12.37 3.69
N PHE A 168 -1.74 -11.11 3.58
CA PHE A 168 -1.14 -10.17 2.62
C PHE A 168 0.32 -9.82 2.96
N ILE A 169 0.60 -9.43 4.22
CA ILE A 169 1.95 -9.01 4.59
C ILE A 169 2.92 -10.20 4.64
N LEU A 170 2.46 -11.37 5.08
CA LEU A 170 3.29 -12.57 5.14
C LEU A 170 3.64 -13.09 3.74
N SER A 171 2.69 -13.08 2.80
CA SER A 171 2.97 -13.45 1.41
C SER A 171 3.90 -12.42 0.73
N LEU A 172 3.74 -11.12 1.00
CA LEU A 172 4.68 -10.09 0.56
C LEU A 172 6.11 -10.32 1.08
N LEU A 173 6.25 -10.57 2.39
CA LEU A 173 7.54 -10.83 3.03
C LEU A 173 8.19 -12.10 2.48
N ALA A 174 7.41 -13.18 2.36
CA ALA A 174 7.89 -14.43 1.76
C ALA A 174 8.39 -14.20 0.32
N THR A 175 7.62 -13.45 -0.49
CA THR A 175 7.98 -13.14 -1.88
C THR A 175 9.31 -12.39 -1.96
N ALA A 176 9.49 -11.32 -1.18
CA ALA A 176 10.74 -10.54 -1.17
C ALA A 176 11.93 -11.38 -0.67
N THR A 177 11.74 -12.13 0.42
CA THR A 177 12.81 -12.93 1.01
C THR A 177 13.25 -14.04 0.07
N PHE A 178 12.31 -14.79 -0.50
CA PHE A 178 12.66 -15.88 -1.41
C PHE A 178 13.19 -15.37 -2.76
N ALA A 179 12.76 -14.20 -3.24
CA ALA A 179 13.38 -13.55 -4.40
C ALA A 179 14.88 -13.26 -4.16
N LEU A 180 15.22 -12.67 -3.02
CA LEU A 180 16.60 -12.35 -2.65
C LEU A 180 17.43 -13.62 -2.43
N SER A 181 16.90 -14.59 -1.68
CA SER A 181 17.56 -15.87 -1.43
C SER A 181 17.79 -16.65 -2.73
N TRP A 182 16.81 -16.65 -3.64
CA TRP A 182 16.93 -17.29 -4.95
C TRP A 182 18.01 -16.63 -5.79
N SER A 183 17.97 -15.30 -5.96
CA SER A 183 18.99 -14.58 -6.74
C SER A 183 20.40 -14.81 -6.19
N TYR A 184 20.56 -14.80 -4.87
CA TYR A 184 21.85 -15.06 -4.23
C TYR A 184 22.35 -16.47 -4.47
N THR A 185 21.52 -17.47 -4.23
CA THR A 185 21.92 -18.88 -4.38
C THR A 185 22.12 -19.25 -5.86
N GLN A 186 21.34 -18.67 -6.78
CA GLN A 186 21.55 -18.84 -8.22
C GLN A 186 22.89 -18.22 -8.66
N PHE A 187 23.18 -16.98 -8.25
CA PHE A 187 24.42 -16.29 -8.61
C PHE A 187 25.68 -17.02 -8.11
N ASN A 188 25.60 -17.68 -6.95
CA ASN A 188 26.70 -18.45 -6.38
C ASN A 188 26.73 -19.92 -6.85
N GLY A 189 25.85 -20.34 -7.75
CA GLY A 189 25.83 -21.70 -8.28
C GLY A 189 25.39 -22.78 -7.27
N ILE A 190 24.66 -22.40 -6.22
CA ILE A 190 24.22 -23.32 -5.17
C ILE A 190 22.92 -24.01 -5.60
N ALA A 191 23.02 -25.00 -6.50
CA ALA A 191 21.91 -25.55 -7.27
C ALA A 191 20.67 -25.99 -6.44
N GLY A 192 20.86 -26.83 -5.40
CA GLY A 192 19.74 -27.35 -4.60
C GLY A 192 18.96 -26.25 -3.87
N TRP A 193 19.68 -25.33 -3.24
CA TRP A 193 19.08 -24.17 -2.55
C TRP A 193 18.45 -23.18 -3.53
N SER A 194 19.08 -22.95 -4.69
CA SER A 194 18.53 -22.09 -5.75
C SER A 194 17.18 -22.61 -6.25
N THR A 195 17.08 -23.93 -6.48
CA THR A 195 15.83 -24.57 -6.90
C THR A 195 14.75 -24.42 -5.83
N LEU A 196 15.08 -24.68 -4.56
CA LEU A 196 14.15 -24.52 -3.44
C LEU A 196 13.62 -23.07 -3.35
N PHE A 197 14.51 -22.08 -3.35
CA PHE A 197 14.10 -20.68 -3.22
C PHE A 197 13.35 -20.16 -4.44
N LEU A 198 13.62 -20.67 -5.65
CA LEU A 198 12.81 -20.38 -6.83
C LEU A 198 11.37 -20.88 -6.65
N ILE A 199 11.20 -22.13 -6.20
CA ILE A 199 9.88 -22.71 -5.95
C ILE A 199 9.15 -21.90 -4.89
N LEU A 200 9.82 -21.55 -3.78
CA LEU A 200 9.23 -20.76 -2.71
C LEU A 200 8.89 -19.34 -3.15
N PHE A 201 9.71 -18.71 -4.01
CA PHE A 201 9.41 -17.42 -4.62
C PHE A 201 8.17 -17.49 -5.52
N ALA A 202 8.05 -18.53 -6.35
CA ALA A 202 6.88 -18.73 -7.19
C ALA A 202 5.61 -19.01 -6.35
N VAL A 203 5.68 -19.91 -5.38
CA VAL A 203 4.53 -20.26 -4.52
C VAL A 203 4.09 -19.07 -3.67
N SER A 204 5.02 -18.30 -3.11
CA SER A 204 4.68 -17.08 -2.35
C SER A 204 4.06 -16.01 -3.24
N GLY A 205 4.51 -15.87 -4.50
CA GLY A 205 3.86 -15.03 -5.50
C GLY A 205 2.43 -15.47 -5.80
N VAL A 206 2.18 -16.78 -5.98
CA VAL A 206 0.83 -17.33 -6.12
C VAL A 206 -0.02 -17.01 -4.90
N ALA A 207 0.51 -17.17 -3.68
CA ALA A 207 -0.22 -16.86 -2.45
C ALA A 207 -0.54 -15.35 -2.35
N LEU A 208 0.39 -14.47 -2.76
CA LEU A 208 0.22 -13.03 -2.75
C LEU A 208 -0.88 -12.57 -3.73
N PHE A 209 -0.77 -12.98 -5.00
CA PHE A 209 -1.68 -12.53 -6.05
C PHE A 209 -2.98 -13.34 -6.09
N GLY A 210 -2.95 -14.64 -5.80
CA GLY A 210 -4.13 -15.48 -5.63
C GLY A 210 -4.90 -15.16 -4.35
N GLY A 211 -4.22 -14.70 -3.31
CA GLY A 211 -4.81 -14.33 -2.01
C GLY A 211 -5.58 -13.02 -1.98
N VAL A 212 -5.72 -12.31 -3.10
CA VAL A 212 -6.35 -10.97 -3.16
C VAL A 212 -7.74 -10.95 -2.52
N TYR A 213 -8.58 -11.94 -2.85
CA TYR A 213 -9.95 -12.03 -2.34
C TYR A 213 -10.04 -12.25 -0.83
N TRP A 214 -9.08 -13.00 -0.25
CA TRP A 214 -9.11 -13.36 1.17
C TRP A 214 -8.31 -12.41 2.07
N SER A 215 -7.60 -11.47 1.47
CA SER A 215 -6.65 -10.61 2.15
C SER A 215 -7.06 -9.14 2.09
N LYS A 216 -6.22 -8.27 2.65
CA LYS A 216 -6.42 -6.83 2.54
C LYS A 216 -6.07 -6.33 1.14
N PHE A 217 -5.42 -7.08 0.26
CA PHE A 217 -4.79 -6.51 -0.95
C PHE A 217 -5.73 -5.67 -1.84
N ALA A 218 -6.99 -6.10 -2.05
CA ALA A 218 -7.96 -5.39 -2.89
C ALA A 218 -8.19 -3.91 -2.49
N HIS A 219 -7.99 -3.54 -1.22
CA HIS A 219 -8.18 -2.15 -0.77
C HIS A 219 -7.20 -1.16 -1.37
N MET A 220 -6.07 -1.61 -1.91
CA MET A 220 -5.10 -0.74 -2.57
C MET A 220 -5.69 -0.10 -3.84
N PHE A 221 -6.61 -0.77 -4.54
CA PHE A 221 -7.16 -0.27 -5.80
C PHE A 221 -8.23 0.80 -5.61
N PHE A 222 -9.07 0.68 -4.59
CA PHE A 222 -10.20 1.61 -4.38
C PHE A 222 -9.90 2.76 -3.41
N LYS A 223 -8.80 2.69 -2.66
CA LYS A 223 -8.41 3.74 -1.70
C LYS A 223 -8.16 5.12 -2.34
N PRO A 224 -7.49 5.25 -3.51
CA PRO A 224 -7.36 6.55 -4.17
C PRO A 224 -8.71 7.15 -4.57
N ALA A 225 -9.65 6.31 -5.01
CA ALA A 225 -11.00 6.76 -5.36
C ALA A 225 -11.76 7.27 -4.11
N ALA A 226 -11.66 6.56 -2.99
CA ALA A 226 -12.25 7.01 -1.72
C ALA A 226 -11.62 8.32 -1.22
N ALA A 227 -10.30 8.47 -1.34
CA ALA A 227 -9.59 9.69 -0.98
C ALA A 227 -9.98 10.89 -1.88
N PHE A 228 -10.17 10.64 -3.17
CA PHE A 228 -10.70 11.63 -4.11
C PHE A 228 -12.10 12.08 -3.71
N GLN A 229 -13.02 11.13 -3.50
CA GLN A 229 -14.38 11.44 -3.07
C GLN A 229 -14.39 12.26 -1.79
N LYS A 230 -13.62 11.87 -0.77
CA LYS A 230 -13.50 12.60 0.50
C LYS A 230 -13.02 14.04 0.32
N ARG A 231 -12.05 14.29 -0.58
CA ARG A 231 -11.57 15.65 -0.85
C ARG A 231 -12.59 16.48 -1.61
N VAL A 232 -13.36 15.86 -2.50
CA VAL A 232 -14.48 16.52 -3.19
C VAL A 232 -15.58 16.91 -2.20
N THR A 233 -15.94 16.04 -1.24
CA THR A 233 -16.95 16.38 -0.23
C THR A 233 -16.51 17.50 0.72
N VAL A 234 -15.21 17.62 0.99
CA VAL A 234 -14.69 18.78 1.72
C VAL A 234 -14.78 20.05 0.85
N ALA A 235 -14.40 19.96 -0.43
CA ALA A 235 -14.42 21.10 -1.34
C ALA A 235 -15.84 21.61 -1.60
N ASP A 236 -16.82 20.73 -1.80
CA ASP A 236 -18.22 21.08 -2.04
C ASP A 236 -18.97 21.58 -0.79
N GLY A 237 -18.32 21.53 0.39
CA GLY A 237 -18.87 21.99 1.66
C GLY A 237 -19.81 21.02 2.36
N SER A 238 -20.13 19.85 1.78
CA SER A 238 -20.97 18.83 2.42
C SER A 238 -20.27 18.16 3.60
N ARG A 239 -18.95 17.91 3.46
CA ARG A 239 -18.04 17.35 4.47
C ARG A 239 -18.52 16.05 5.11
N GLU A 240 -19.38 15.30 4.42
CA GLU A 240 -20.11 14.14 4.98
C GLU A 240 -20.89 14.48 6.27
N GLY A 241 -21.27 15.74 6.46
CA GLY A 241 -21.92 16.24 7.68
C GLY A 241 -20.97 16.46 8.86
N LEU A 242 -19.65 16.32 8.66
CA LEU A 242 -18.66 16.56 9.70
C LEU A 242 -18.41 18.06 9.90
N PRO A 243 -18.23 18.52 11.16
CA PRO A 243 -17.96 19.91 11.46
C PRO A 243 -16.59 20.36 10.89
N PRO A 244 -16.43 21.67 10.58
CA PRO A 244 -15.14 22.35 10.41
C PRO A 244 -14.13 22.07 11.50
N ASP A 245 -12.87 22.02 11.07
CA ASP A 245 -11.78 22.34 11.97
C ASP A 245 -11.88 23.84 12.20
N TYR A 246 -12.28 24.24 13.39
CA TYR A 246 -12.45 25.64 13.79
C TYR A 246 -11.21 26.12 14.55
N ASP A 247 -10.82 27.37 14.29
CA ASP A 247 -9.97 28.10 15.22
C ASP A 247 -10.84 28.62 16.37
N LEU A 248 -10.71 28.01 17.55
CA LEU A 248 -11.53 28.36 18.71
C LEU A 248 -11.24 29.78 19.25
N SER A 249 -10.14 30.40 18.82
CA SER A 249 -9.80 31.79 19.14
C SER A 249 -10.39 32.81 18.17
N SER A 250 -10.95 32.37 17.03
CA SER A 250 -11.55 33.25 16.03
C SER A 250 -12.83 33.93 16.57
N PRO A 251 -12.97 35.26 16.45
CA PRO A 251 -14.20 35.97 16.80
C PRO A 251 -15.42 35.48 15.99
N GLU A 252 -15.23 35.07 14.73
CA GLU A 252 -16.30 34.51 13.91
C GLU A 252 -16.80 33.16 14.48
N VAL A 253 -15.88 32.31 14.93
CA VAL A 253 -16.22 31.03 15.56
C VAL A 253 -16.93 31.25 16.90
N GLN A 254 -16.48 32.21 17.71
CA GLN A 254 -17.14 32.54 18.98
C GLN A 254 -18.52 33.17 18.79
N LYS A 255 -18.78 33.87 17.68
CA LYS A 255 -20.14 34.32 17.34
C LYS A 255 -21.06 33.15 16.95
N LEU A 256 -20.51 32.15 16.28
CA LEU A 256 -21.25 30.95 15.86
C LEU A 256 -21.54 30.01 17.04
N PHE A 257 -20.62 29.94 18.00
CA PHE A 257 -20.68 29.14 19.22
C PHE A 257 -20.41 30.02 20.45
N PRO A 258 -21.42 30.80 20.91
CA PRO A 258 -21.25 31.81 21.96
C PRO A 258 -20.95 31.23 23.36
N ASP A 259 -21.05 29.92 23.50
CA ASP A 259 -20.80 29.13 24.70
C ASP A 259 -19.33 28.68 24.87
N ILE A 260 -18.51 28.74 23.81
CA ILE A 260 -17.06 28.41 23.89
C ILE A 260 -16.36 29.18 25.02
N PRO A 261 -16.54 30.51 25.19
CA PRO A 261 -15.89 31.24 26.27
C PRO A 261 -16.30 30.78 27.67
N THR A 262 -17.52 30.25 27.83
CA THR A 262 -18.03 29.72 29.10
C THR A 262 -17.32 28.43 29.49
N TYR A 263 -17.04 27.55 28.54
CA TYR A 263 -16.43 26.24 28.82
C TYR A 263 -14.90 26.23 28.74
N MET A 264 -14.31 27.06 27.88
CA MET A 264 -12.88 26.99 27.54
C MET A 264 -12.13 28.34 27.67
N GLY A 265 -12.82 29.40 28.07
CA GLY A 265 -12.28 30.75 28.13
C GLY A 265 -12.21 31.44 26.77
N LYS A 266 -11.93 32.76 26.78
CA LYS A 266 -11.91 33.60 25.56
C LYS A 266 -10.80 33.23 24.57
N ASN A 267 -9.68 32.74 25.09
CA ASN A 267 -8.56 32.23 24.30
C ASN A 267 -8.25 30.81 24.80
N PRO A 268 -8.96 29.79 24.30
CA PRO A 268 -8.75 28.42 24.73
C PRO A 268 -7.26 28.04 24.57
N PRO A 269 -6.59 27.59 25.63
CA PRO A 269 -5.19 27.20 25.54
C PRO A 269 -5.05 25.99 24.61
N ASN A 270 -3.88 25.83 23.98
CA ASN A 270 -3.58 24.62 23.23
C ASN A 270 -3.67 23.42 24.18
N MET A 271 -4.71 22.60 24.02
CA MET A 271 -4.98 21.40 24.84
C MET A 271 -3.95 20.27 24.61
N GLY A 272 -2.92 20.53 23.81
CA GLY A 272 -1.86 19.60 23.47
C GLY A 272 -2.35 18.48 22.55
N PRO A 273 -1.50 17.48 22.31
CA PRO A 273 -1.82 16.35 21.42
C PRO A 273 -2.89 15.38 21.96
N GLY A 274 -3.45 15.62 23.15
CA GLY A 274 -4.46 14.75 23.79
C GLY A 274 -3.98 13.31 23.92
N ILE A 275 -4.80 12.35 23.48
CA ILE A 275 -4.47 10.91 23.45
C ILE A 275 -3.23 10.56 22.60
N ARG A 276 -2.69 11.50 21.81
CA ARG A 276 -1.45 11.31 21.04
C ARG A 276 -0.21 11.81 21.76
N ARG A 277 -0.34 12.29 23.01
CA ARG A 277 0.78 12.80 23.82
C ARG A 277 1.82 11.73 24.10
N GLU A 278 1.37 10.49 24.26
CA GLU A 278 2.22 9.36 24.57
C GLU A 278 2.04 8.25 23.51
N SER A 279 3.08 7.46 23.28
CA SER A 279 2.95 6.25 22.49
C SER A 279 2.13 5.21 23.26
N ALA A 280 1.20 4.54 22.60
CA ALA A 280 0.42 3.45 23.18
C ALA A 280 1.31 2.24 23.53
N LYS A 281 1.97 2.28 24.70
CA LYS A 281 2.89 1.26 25.22
C LYS A 281 2.52 0.89 26.67
N HIS A 282 1.23 0.82 26.95
CA HIS A 282 0.71 0.67 28.31
C HIS A 282 0.38 -0.78 28.68
N TYR A 283 0.97 -1.75 27.96
CA TYR A 283 0.82 -3.18 28.18
C TYR A 283 2.06 -3.76 28.86
#